data_AF-A0A0G1U496-F1
#
_entry.id   AF-A0A0G1U496-F1
#
_cell.length_a   1.000
_cell.length_b   1.000
_cell.length_c   1.000
_cell.angle_alpha   90.00
_cell.angle_beta   90.00
_cell.angle_gamma   90.00
#
_symmetry.space_group_name_H-M   'P 1'
#
loop_
_entity.id
_entity.type
_entity.pdbx_description
1 polymer ?
#
loop_
_entity_poly.entity_id
_entity_poly.type
_entity_poly.pdbx_seq_one_letter_code
_entity_poly.pdbx_strand_id
1 'polypeptide(L)'
;MFILLVFSFLAGIVTILSPCILPLLPIILAGGTGNNRRRPLGIVLGFVLSFTLATLGLSALVKATGISANLLRNLAILILFVFGLFSTFPSLKNIWERLTAKFASIRTPTHPGFLGGILIGVSLGIVWTPCVGPILASIITLAASSSLSFGSIFITLAYSLGTAIPLFFIMQGSSIFITRLAWLKKNSARIQQSFGLLMIFTSLLLLFQVDRRFQAYILDKFPKWGTGLTNFEDTELVRTNLINLNTKGETMNLKNHGSAPEITPGLNWLNSPPLTLQEQRGKVVLLDFWTYSCVNCIRTIPFLKAWDAKYKDQGLVIIGVHSPEFEFEKDPKNVSAAIRDFGVPYPVVQDNDFTVWRAYNNRYWPAKYLIDKEGIIRYTHFGEGDYQETELAIQSLLDSAEVEKNLVDLPEHTNSTRSPETYLGYWRLANFVSSPAPVKDKLVLYQTDSTFGTNGVGLRGNWLIAYQHAEAESGSSLVYRFDAKEVNLVMRPKPGITPKVIIYLDEEKLSELTITTDKLYNLINLASPGNHYLEIKFPEGGVEVYAFTFG
;
A
#
# COMPACT_ATOMS: atom_id res chain seq x y z
N MET A 1 -7.33 -16.41 4.69
CA MET A 1 -7.48 -16.29 6.17
C MET A 1 -6.45 -17.12 6.94
N PHE A 2 -6.30 -18.42 6.67
CA PHE A 2 -5.33 -19.28 7.38
C PHE A 2 -3.88 -18.75 7.34
N ILE A 3 -3.41 -18.30 6.18
CA ILE A 3 -2.06 -17.72 6.02
C ILE A 3 -1.88 -16.48 6.90
N LEU A 4 -2.85 -15.55 6.92
CA LEU A 4 -2.81 -14.36 7.77
C LEU A 4 -2.77 -14.69 9.26
N LEU A 5 -3.44 -15.77 9.69
CA LEU A 5 -3.36 -16.26 11.07
C LEU A 5 -1.97 -16.80 11.40
N VAL A 6 -1.36 -17.58 10.50
CA VAL A 6 0.01 -18.08 10.67
C VAL A 6 1.02 -16.93 10.73
N PHE A 7 0.93 -15.96 9.83
CA PHE A 7 1.80 -14.79 9.86
C PHE A 7 1.61 -13.95 11.12
N SER A 8 0.36 -13.74 11.56
CA SER A 8 0.08 -13.00 12.78
C SER A 8 0.61 -13.73 14.02
N PHE A 9 0.52 -15.05 14.04
CA PHE A 9 1.11 -15.90 15.07
C PHE A 9 2.64 -15.78 15.11
N LEU A 10 3.30 -15.88 13.95
CA LEU A 10 4.75 -15.73 13.82
C LEU A 10 5.22 -14.33 14.20
N ALA A 11 4.50 -13.28 13.79
CA ALA A 11 4.78 -11.90 14.18
C ALA A 11 4.68 -11.72 15.70
N GLY A 12 3.73 -12.38 16.35
CA GLY A 12 3.64 -12.43 17.82
C GLY A 12 4.89 -13.04 18.45
N ILE A 13 5.40 -14.15 17.91
CA ILE A 13 6.64 -14.78 18.41
C ILE A 13 7.83 -13.83 18.27
N VAL A 14 8.00 -13.21 17.10
CA VAL A 14 9.12 -12.28 16.83
C VAL A 14 9.04 -11.05 17.73
N THR A 15 7.83 -10.61 18.08
CA THR A 15 7.63 -9.42 18.92
C THR A 15 8.28 -9.55 20.29
N ILE A 16 8.53 -10.76 20.79
CA ILE A 16 9.26 -10.99 22.07
C ILE A 16 10.66 -10.37 22.07
N LEU A 17 11.28 -10.26 20.89
CA LEU A 17 12.59 -9.61 20.70
C LEU A 17 12.49 -8.08 20.69
N SER A 18 11.28 -7.52 20.78
CA SER A 18 11.07 -6.08 20.76
C SER A 18 11.76 -5.43 21.96
N PRO A 19 12.49 -4.32 21.73
CA PRO A 19 13.19 -3.60 22.79
C PRO A 19 12.26 -3.14 23.93
N CYS A 20 10.95 -3.11 23.68
CA CYS A 20 9.95 -2.73 24.66
C CYS A 20 9.64 -3.81 25.73
N ILE A 21 9.95 -5.08 25.48
CA ILE A 21 9.59 -6.22 26.38
C ILE A 21 10.75 -6.62 27.27
N LEU A 22 11.98 -6.51 26.74
CA LEU A 22 13.21 -6.88 27.44
C LEU A 22 13.36 -6.27 28.84
N PRO A 23 12.95 -5.02 29.13
CA PRO A 23 13.06 -4.45 30.47
C PRO A 23 12.08 -5.08 31.49
N LEU A 24 11.00 -5.69 31.03
CA LEU A 24 9.97 -6.34 31.86
C LEU A 24 10.27 -7.82 32.12
N LEU A 25 11.18 -8.39 31.33
CA LEU A 25 11.63 -9.77 31.44
C LEU A 25 12.07 -10.15 32.87
N PRO A 26 12.82 -9.31 33.63
CA PRO A 26 13.15 -9.63 35.03
C PRO A 26 11.94 -9.77 35.95
N ILE A 27 10.90 -8.96 35.74
CA ILE A 27 9.65 -9.01 36.53
C ILE A 27 8.86 -10.28 36.16
N ILE A 28 8.80 -10.63 34.87
CA ILE A 28 8.15 -11.86 34.39
C ILE A 28 8.87 -13.10 34.92
N LEU A 29 10.21 -13.10 34.89
CA LEU A 29 11.05 -14.16 35.43
C LEU A 29 10.84 -14.34 36.95
N ALA A 30 10.75 -13.24 37.71
CA ALA A 30 10.41 -13.25 39.13
C ALA A 30 8.97 -13.72 39.41
N GLY A 31 8.04 -13.52 38.46
CA GLY A 31 6.69 -14.06 38.51
C GLY A 31 6.64 -15.60 38.34
N GLY A 32 7.65 -16.18 37.69
CA GLY A 32 7.78 -17.63 37.48
C GLY A 32 8.40 -18.41 38.66
N THR A 33 9.05 -17.73 39.61
CA THR A 33 9.73 -18.39 40.76
C THR A 33 8.80 -18.75 41.92
N GLY A 34 7.48 -18.60 41.77
CA GLY A 34 6.50 -18.99 42.80
C GLY A 34 6.21 -20.50 42.76
N ASN A 35 6.09 -21.14 43.93
CA ASN A 35 5.85 -22.59 44.11
C ASN A 35 4.49 -23.09 43.57
N ASN A 36 3.78 -22.31 42.75
CA ASN A 36 2.42 -22.57 42.30
C ASN A 36 2.34 -22.59 40.78
N ARG A 37 2.17 -23.79 40.21
CA ARG A 37 2.18 -24.09 38.76
C ARG A 37 1.11 -23.33 37.96
N ARG A 38 0.09 -22.77 38.62
CA ARG A 38 -1.03 -22.02 38.02
C ARG A 38 -0.78 -20.52 37.88
N ARG A 39 0.27 -19.95 38.49
CA ARG A 39 0.54 -18.51 38.45
C ARG A 39 0.94 -18.00 37.05
N PRO A 40 1.79 -18.70 36.28
CA PRO A 40 2.12 -18.31 34.90
C PRO A 40 0.90 -18.33 33.95
N LEU A 41 -0.01 -19.31 34.13
CA LEU A 41 -1.26 -19.37 33.36
C LEU A 41 -2.15 -18.14 33.61
N GLY A 42 -2.18 -17.65 34.85
CA GLY A 42 -2.92 -16.42 35.18
C GLY A 42 -2.34 -15.19 34.50
N ILE A 43 -1.00 -15.06 34.44
CA ILE A 43 -0.33 -13.95 33.77
C ILE A 43 -0.63 -13.95 32.27
N VAL A 44 -0.53 -15.11 31.63
CA VAL A 44 -0.83 -15.27 30.20
C VAL A 44 -2.29 -14.93 29.90
N LEU A 45 -3.22 -15.47 30.67
CA LEU A 45 -4.66 -15.25 30.44
C LEU A 45 -5.05 -13.78 30.67
N GLY A 46 -4.52 -13.16 31.73
CA GLY A 46 -4.72 -11.73 31.99
C GLY A 46 -4.14 -10.84 30.90
N PHE A 47 -2.97 -11.21 30.37
CA PHE A 47 -2.33 -10.51 29.27
C PHE A 47 -3.15 -10.57 27.97
N VAL A 48 -3.51 -11.78 27.51
CA VAL A 48 -4.28 -11.96 26.27
C VAL A 48 -5.62 -11.23 26.34
N LEU A 49 -6.32 -11.33 27.48
CA LEU A 49 -7.62 -10.71 27.67
C LEU A 49 -7.52 -9.18 27.70
N SER A 50 -6.57 -8.63 28.46
CA SER A 50 -6.35 -7.19 28.54
C SER A 50 -5.92 -6.59 27.20
N PHE A 51 -4.98 -7.23 26.51
CA PHE A 51 -4.48 -6.76 25.22
C PHE A 51 -5.56 -6.78 24.14
N THR A 52 -6.37 -7.84 24.08
CA THR A 52 -7.48 -7.94 23.14
C THR A 52 -8.53 -6.86 23.42
N LEU A 53 -8.95 -6.70 24.68
CA LEU A 53 -9.94 -5.68 25.07
C LEU A 53 -9.43 -4.26 24.83
N ALA A 54 -8.17 -3.96 25.17
CA ALA A 54 -7.58 -2.65 24.96
C ALA A 54 -7.47 -2.31 23.47
N THR A 55 -7.07 -3.27 22.62
CA THR A 55 -6.95 -3.08 21.17
C THR A 55 -8.32 -2.85 20.53
N LEU A 56 -9.31 -3.66 20.89
CA LEU A 56 -10.68 -3.52 20.38
C LEU A 56 -11.33 -2.21 20.88
N GLY A 57 -11.17 -1.89 22.17
CA GLY A 57 -11.69 -0.68 22.78
C GLY A 57 -11.08 0.59 22.19
N LEU A 58 -9.77 0.60 21.97
CA LEU A 58 -9.08 1.71 21.31
C LEU A 58 -9.57 1.88 19.86
N SER A 59 -9.74 0.78 19.13
CA SER A 59 -10.26 0.82 17.76
C SER A 59 -11.68 1.36 17.69
N ALA A 60 -12.55 0.96 18.63
CA ALA A 60 -13.91 1.50 18.75
C ALA A 60 -13.92 2.99 19.11
N LEU A 61 -13.05 3.41 20.04
CA LEU A 61 -12.92 4.80 20.46
C LEU A 61 -12.46 5.70 19.31
N VAL A 62 -11.46 5.27 18.53
CA VAL A 62 -10.97 6.01 17.35
C VAL A 62 -12.08 6.18 16.31
N LYS A 63 -12.86 5.13 16.03
CA LYS A 63 -14.01 5.20 15.12
C LYS A 63 -15.09 6.19 15.60
N ALA A 64 -15.36 6.24 16.90
CA ALA A 64 -16.40 7.10 17.47
C ALA A 64 -15.98 8.58 17.58
N THR A 65 -14.69 8.85 17.76
CA THR A 65 -14.19 10.20 18.12
C THR A 65 -13.42 10.90 17.00
N GLY A 66 -13.07 10.20 15.91
CA GLY A 66 -12.35 10.77 14.77
C GLY A 66 -10.94 11.29 15.11
N ILE A 67 -10.35 10.84 16.23
CA ILE A 67 -9.05 11.31 16.70
C ILE A 67 -7.97 10.95 15.66
N SER A 68 -7.14 11.93 15.30
CA SER A 68 -6.05 11.73 14.35
C SER A 68 -5.05 10.67 14.84
N ALA A 69 -4.67 9.75 13.95
CA ALA A 69 -3.69 8.70 14.24
C ALA A 69 -2.33 9.27 14.71
N ASN A 70 -1.99 10.48 14.26
CA ASN A 70 -0.78 11.19 14.68
C ASN A 70 -0.83 11.61 16.15
N LEU A 71 -1.98 12.06 16.66
CA LEU A 71 -2.14 12.42 18.07
C LEU A 71 -1.97 11.18 18.96
N LEU A 72 -2.62 10.07 18.59
CA LEU A 72 -2.53 8.81 19.32
C LEU A 72 -1.08 8.28 19.35
N ARG A 73 -0.38 8.35 18.22
CA ARG A 73 1.04 8.01 18.11
C ARG A 73 1.92 8.89 19.00
N ASN A 74 1.72 10.21 18.98
CA ASN A 74 2.52 11.14 19.78
C ASN A 74 2.29 10.93 21.29
N LEU A 75 1.05 10.66 21.71
CA LEU A 75 0.74 10.30 23.09
C LEU A 75 1.42 9.01 23.51
N ALA A 76 1.40 7.97 22.66
CA ALA A 76 2.11 6.71 22.90
C ALA A 76 3.63 6.92 23.08
N ILE A 77 4.24 7.72 22.20
CA ILE A 77 5.67 8.05 22.27
C ILE A 77 5.98 8.83 23.56
N LEU A 78 5.14 9.78 23.95
CA LEU A 78 5.30 10.55 25.19
C LEU A 78 5.26 9.63 26.43
N ILE A 79 4.30 8.71 26.49
CA ILE A 79 4.18 7.74 27.60
C ILE A 79 5.44 6.86 27.68
N LEU A 80 5.96 6.39 26.53
CA LEU A 80 7.17 5.58 26.48
C LEU A 80 8.42 6.35 26.92
N PHE A 81 8.56 7.60 26.49
CA PHE A 81 9.64 8.48 26.93
C PHE A 81 9.61 8.66 28.46
N VAL A 82 8.44 8.95 29.02
CA VAL A 82 8.25 9.10 30.47
C VAL A 82 8.60 7.82 31.22
N PHE A 83 8.13 6.65 30.74
CA PHE A 83 8.44 5.36 31.35
C PHE A 83 9.93 5.03 31.30
N GLY A 84 10.59 5.31 30.17
CA GLY A 84 12.04 5.19 30.03
C GLY A 84 12.80 6.07 31.02
N LEU A 85 12.38 7.34 31.17
CA LEU A 85 12.95 8.28 32.13
C LEU A 85 12.85 7.76 33.57
N PHE A 86 11.68 7.25 33.96
CA PHE A 86 11.47 6.64 35.27
C PHE A 86 12.32 5.39 35.50
N SER A 87 12.56 4.58 34.46
CA SER A 87 13.40 3.37 34.56
C SER A 87 14.90 3.68 34.67
N THR A 88 15.36 4.81 34.12
CA THR A 88 16.80 5.14 34.09
C THR A 88 17.28 5.81 35.39
N PHE A 89 16.44 6.58 36.08
CA PHE A 89 16.81 7.29 37.32
C PHE A 89 16.32 6.55 38.58
N PRO A 90 17.19 5.84 39.33
CA PRO A 90 16.80 5.13 40.56
C PRO A 90 16.27 6.07 41.65
N SER A 91 16.68 7.34 41.64
CA SER A 91 16.27 8.35 42.62
C SER A 91 14.80 8.76 42.48
N LEU A 92 14.25 8.73 41.26
CA LEU A 92 12.81 8.97 41.03
C LEU A 92 11.95 7.81 41.53
N LYS A 93 12.49 6.58 41.52
CA LYS A 93 11.81 5.39 42.03
C LYS A 93 11.48 5.52 43.52
N ASN A 94 12.38 6.09 44.33
CA ASN A 94 12.13 6.32 45.76
C ASN A 94 11.03 7.37 46.02
N ILE A 95 10.90 8.38 45.15
CA ILE A 95 9.83 9.39 45.22
C ILE A 95 8.49 8.77 44.82
N TRP A 96 8.51 7.97 43.75
CA TRP A 96 7.34 7.29 43.24
C TRP A 96 6.84 6.21 44.22
N GLU A 97 7.73 5.41 44.81
CA GLU A 97 7.40 4.44 45.85
C GLU A 97 6.74 5.10 47.08
N ARG A 98 7.14 6.32 47.45
CA ARG A 98 6.47 7.09 48.52
C ARG A 98 5.08 7.61 48.10
N LEU A 99 4.95 8.07 46.86
CA LEU A 99 3.69 8.54 46.28
C LEU A 99 2.68 7.40 46.13
N THR A 100 3.12 6.23 45.70
CA THR A 100 2.29 5.05 45.54
C THR A 100 2.19 4.19 46.76
N ALA A 101 3.03 4.32 47.79
CA ALA A 101 2.79 3.67 49.08
C ALA A 101 1.44 4.13 49.69
N LYS A 102 1.02 5.37 49.43
CA LYS A 102 -0.33 5.85 49.80
C LYS A 102 -1.44 5.16 49.00
N PHE A 103 -1.26 4.96 47.70
CA PHE A 103 -2.23 4.26 46.83
C PHE A 103 -2.21 2.72 46.99
N ALA A 104 -1.05 2.12 47.26
CA ALA A 104 -0.82 0.69 47.46
C ALA A 104 -1.31 0.19 48.83
N SER A 105 -1.73 1.09 49.73
CA SER A 105 -2.53 0.74 50.91
C SER A 105 -3.91 0.17 50.55
N ILE A 106 -4.35 0.37 49.29
CA ILE A 106 -5.52 -0.32 48.72
C ILE A 106 -5.07 -1.72 48.27
N ARG A 107 -5.05 -2.64 49.24
CA ARG A 107 -4.98 -4.12 49.11
C ARG A 107 -4.34 -4.62 47.80
N THR A 108 -3.03 -4.86 47.80
CA THR A 108 -2.46 -5.96 46.98
C THR A 108 -2.87 -7.28 47.64
N PRO A 109 -3.75 -8.10 47.04
CA PRO A 109 -4.04 -9.41 47.60
C PRO A 109 -2.78 -10.26 47.46
N THR A 110 -2.22 -10.66 48.59
CA THR A 110 -1.15 -11.64 48.75
C THR A 110 -1.66 -13.04 48.39
N HIS A 111 -2.29 -13.20 47.22
CA HIS A 111 -2.62 -14.52 46.70
C HIS A 111 -1.50 -14.95 45.74
N PRO A 112 -0.61 -15.89 46.12
CA PRO A 112 0.43 -16.45 45.25
C PRO A 112 -0.15 -17.36 44.15
N GLY A 113 -1.40 -17.14 43.76
CA GLY A 113 -2.17 -17.97 42.85
C GLY A 113 -2.49 -17.30 41.52
N PHE A 114 -3.35 -17.98 40.76
CA PHE A 114 -3.81 -17.60 39.43
C PHE A 114 -4.31 -16.15 39.33
N LEU A 115 -5.09 -15.68 40.31
CA LEU A 115 -5.63 -14.31 40.39
C LEU A 115 -4.54 -13.23 40.50
N GLY A 116 -3.51 -13.46 41.30
CA GLY A 116 -2.35 -12.54 41.38
C GLY A 116 -1.56 -12.50 40.08
N GLY A 117 -1.59 -13.61 39.32
CA GLY A 117 -1.06 -13.66 37.96
C GLY A 117 -1.87 -12.82 36.98
N ILE A 118 -3.20 -12.93 37.00
CA ILE A 118 -4.10 -12.16 36.11
C ILE A 118 -3.86 -10.66 36.25
N LEU A 119 -3.77 -10.14 37.48
CA LEU A 119 -3.61 -8.72 37.72
C LEU A 119 -2.30 -8.16 37.14
N ILE A 120 -1.21 -8.94 37.24
CA ILE A 120 0.07 -8.61 36.62
C ILE A 120 -0.01 -8.71 35.09
N GLY A 121 -0.73 -9.71 34.57
CA GLY A 121 -0.98 -9.86 33.12
C GLY A 121 -1.77 -8.68 32.54
N VAL A 122 -2.79 -8.21 33.27
CA VAL A 122 -3.65 -7.10 32.83
C VAL A 122 -2.87 -5.79 32.72
N SER A 123 -2.06 -5.46 33.73
CA SER A 123 -1.23 -4.26 33.69
C SER A 123 -0.20 -4.32 32.57
N LEU A 124 0.39 -5.51 32.34
CA LEU A 124 1.32 -5.74 31.25
C LEU A 124 0.66 -5.52 29.88
N GLY A 125 -0.58 -5.99 29.69
CA GLY A 125 -1.34 -5.83 28.43
C GLY A 125 -1.56 -4.37 28.03
N ILE A 126 -1.92 -3.52 29.00
CA ILE A 126 -2.16 -2.10 28.77
C ILE A 126 -0.86 -1.39 28.38
N VAL A 127 0.23 -1.65 29.11
CA VAL A 127 1.54 -1.03 28.86
C VAL A 127 2.14 -1.48 27.52
N TRP A 128 1.78 -2.67 27.04
CA TRP A 128 2.35 -3.24 25.82
C TRP A 128 1.65 -2.74 24.54
N THR A 129 0.40 -2.27 24.65
CA THR A 129 -0.41 -1.77 23.52
C THR A 129 0.26 -0.66 22.66
N PRO A 130 0.92 0.37 23.24
CA PRO A 130 1.48 1.49 22.47
C PRO A 130 2.70 1.10 21.61
N CYS A 131 3.49 0.13 22.06
CA CYS A 131 4.74 -0.30 21.41
C CYS A 131 4.50 -1.17 20.18
N VAL A 132 3.42 -1.95 20.22
CA VAL A 132 3.01 -2.86 19.15
C VAL A 132 2.17 -2.13 18.09
N GLY A 133 1.66 -0.94 18.44
CA GLY A 133 0.78 -0.11 17.63
C GLY A 133 1.16 -0.01 16.14
N PRO A 134 2.41 0.24 15.75
CA PRO A 134 2.78 0.32 14.32
C PRO A 134 2.65 -1.01 13.55
N ILE A 135 3.03 -2.13 14.17
CA ILE A 135 2.95 -3.47 13.56
C ILE A 135 1.50 -3.91 13.47
N LEU A 136 0.75 -3.72 14.57
CA LEU A 136 -0.68 -3.98 14.60
C LEU A 136 -1.44 -3.04 13.65
N ALA A 137 -1.04 -1.79 13.47
CA ALA A 137 -1.68 -0.88 12.52
C ALA A 137 -1.55 -1.40 11.09
N SER A 138 -0.40 -1.95 10.69
CA SER A 138 -0.25 -2.57 9.37
C SER A 138 -1.16 -3.80 9.20
N ILE A 139 -1.25 -4.65 10.23
CA ILE A 139 -2.11 -5.86 10.21
C ILE A 139 -3.59 -5.49 10.26
N ILE A 140 -3.96 -4.51 11.09
CA ILE A 140 -5.32 -3.99 11.24
C ILE A 140 -5.74 -3.24 9.98
N THR A 141 -4.85 -2.50 9.31
CA THR A 141 -5.16 -1.85 8.01
C THR A 141 -5.46 -2.91 6.96
N LEU A 142 -4.70 -4.00 6.95
CA LEU A 142 -4.96 -5.15 6.07
C LEU A 142 -6.24 -5.90 6.43
N ALA A 143 -6.64 -5.91 7.71
CA ALA A 143 -7.87 -6.54 8.20
C ALA A 143 -9.10 -5.59 8.18
N ALA A 144 -8.91 -4.28 8.07
CA ALA A 144 -9.98 -3.27 8.10
C ALA A 144 -10.70 -3.14 6.74
N SER A 145 -10.11 -3.67 5.66
CA SER A 145 -10.78 -3.89 4.38
C SER A 145 -11.88 -4.97 4.45
N SER A 146 -11.92 -5.74 5.54
CA SER A 146 -13.07 -6.54 5.96
C SER A 146 -13.76 -5.85 7.13
N SER A 147 -15.02 -5.44 6.95
CA SER A 147 -15.87 -4.88 8.02
C SER A 147 -15.77 -5.70 9.31
N LEU A 148 -15.88 -5.06 10.48
CA LEU A 148 -15.87 -5.64 11.85
C LEU A 148 -16.41 -7.08 11.88
N SER A 149 -15.53 -8.05 11.64
CA SER A 149 -15.85 -9.45 11.46
C SER A 149 -15.01 -10.27 12.42
N PHE A 150 -15.52 -11.46 12.73
CA PHE A 150 -14.82 -12.51 13.46
C PHE A 150 -13.33 -12.64 13.06
N GLY A 151 -12.97 -12.37 11.81
CA GLY A 151 -11.59 -12.35 11.31
C GLY A 151 -10.63 -11.47 12.10
N SER A 152 -10.98 -10.22 12.44
CA SER A 152 -10.09 -9.33 13.20
C SER A 152 -9.86 -9.85 14.62
N ILE A 153 -10.91 -10.39 15.25
CA ILE A 153 -10.84 -11.03 16.58
C ILE A 153 -9.91 -12.25 16.52
N PHE A 154 -10.06 -13.11 15.50
CA PHE A 154 -9.20 -14.28 15.31
C PHE A 154 -7.74 -13.90 15.04
N ILE A 155 -7.49 -12.83 14.29
CA ILE A 155 -6.13 -12.33 14.02
C ILE A 155 -5.48 -11.78 15.30
N THR A 156 -6.19 -10.92 16.05
CA THR A 156 -5.69 -10.38 17.33
C THR A 156 -5.46 -11.50 18.35
N LEU A 157 -6.33 -12.51 18.37
CA LEU A 157 -6.19 -13.66 19.24
C LEU A 157 -5.01 -14.56 18.83
N ALA A 158 -4.82 -14.82 17.53
CA ALA A 158 -3.66 -15.56 17.01
C ALA A 158 -2.34 -14.84 17.31
N TYR A 159 -2.29 -13.52 17.13
CA TYR A 159 -1.16 -12.70 17.50
C TYR A 159 -0.87 -12.76 19.01
N SER A 160 -1.90 -12.60 19.83
CA SER A 160 -1.78 -12.66 21.29
C SER A 160 -1.30 -14.05 21.76
N LEU A 161 -1.81 -15.13 21.16
CA LEU A 161 -1.35 -16.49 21.42
C LEU A 161 0.12 -16.69 20.99
N GLY A 162 0.52 -16.13 19.84
CA GLY A 162 1.90 -16.16 19.35
C GLY A 162 2.90 -15.53 20.33
N THR A 163 2.52 -14.43 20.98
CA THR A 163 3.35 -13.82 22.04
C THR A 163 3.28 -14.59 23.37
N ALA A 164 2.11 -15.14 23.70
CA ALA A 164 1.84 -15.78 24.99
C ALA A 164 2.54 -17.14 25.15
N ILE A 165 2.59 -17.94 24.09
CA ILE A 165 3.13 -19.30 24.14
C ILE A 165 4.62 -19.31 24.52
N PRO A 166 5.52 -18.55 23.85
CA PRO A 166 6.92 -18.57 24.23
C PRO A 166 7.16 -17.94 25.61
N LEU A 167 6.38 -16.92 26.00
CA LEU A 167 6.43 -16.37 27.36
C LEU A 167 6.08 -17.43 28.41
N PHE A 168 5.06 -18.25 28.16
CA PHE A 168 4.69 -19.35 29.05
C PHE A 168 5.82 -20.39 29.21
N PHE A 169 6.50 -20.74 28.11
CA PHE A 169 7.65 -21.65 28.16
C PHE A 169 8.83 -21.06 28.91
N ILE A 170 9.16 -19.78 28.68
CA ILE A 170 10.23 -19.07 29.40
C ILE A 170 9.94 -19.01 30.91
N MET A 171 8.68 -18.79 31.29
CA MET A 171 8.26 -18.76 32.69
C MET A 171 8.37 -20.13 33.39
N GLN A 172 8.10 -21.24 32.69
CA GLN A 172 8.33 -22.58 33.26
C GLN A 172 9.82 -22.88 33.44
N GLY A 173 10.67 -22.42 32.52
CA GLY A 173 12.13 -22.62 32.57
C GLY A 173 12.88 -21.61 33.45
N SER A 174 12.18 -20.63 34.04
CA SER A 174 12.84 -19.49 34.71
C SER A 174 13.60 -19.89 35.96
N SER A 175 13.11 -20.88 36.73
CA SER A 175 13.78 -21.37 37.94
C SER A 175 15.16 -21.96 37.65
N ILE A 176 15.34 -22.58 36.48
CA ILE A 176 16.61 -23.17 36.02
C ILE A 176 17.54 -22.08 35.46
N PHE A 177 17.02 -21.16 34.65
CA PHE A 177 17.84 -20.11 34.03
C PHE A 177 18.33 -19.05 35.04
N ILE A 178 17.49 -18.64 35.99
CA ILE A 178 17.83 -17.64 37.01
C ILE A 178 18.91 -18.15 37.97
N THR A 179 18.88 -19.44 38.31
CA THR A 179 19.87 -20.07 39.19
C THR A 179 21.22 -20.28 38.50
N ARG A 180 21.21 -20.54 37.17
CA ARG A 180 22.43 -20.76 36.37
C ARG A 180 23.17 -19.47 36.00
N LEU A 181 22.46 -18.35 35.86
CA LEU A 181 23.03 -17.04 35.52
C LEU A 181 23.07 -16.08 36.73
N ALA A 182 23.90 -16.40 37.74
CA ALA A 182 24.09 -15.55 38.91
C ALA A 182 24.57 -14.11 38.58
N TRP A 183 25.26 -13.94 37.45
CA TRP A 183 25.70 -12.64 36.93
C TRP A 183 24.52 -11.70 36.58
N LEU A 184 23.41 -12.25 36.08
CA LEU A 184 22.22 -11.48 35.69
C LEU A 184 21.51 -10.87 36.91
N LYS A 185 21.51 -11.60 38.04
CA LYS A 185 20.98 -11.13 39.32
C LYS A 185 21.86 -10.01 39.90
N LYS A 186 23.19 -10.17 39.86
CA LYS A 186 24.18 -9.19 40.37
C LYS A 186 24.15 -7.86 39.59
N ASN A 187 23.90 -7.92 38.28
CA ASN A 187 23.90 -6.76 37.40
C ASN A 187 22.50 -6.27 37.01
N SER A 188 21.44 -6.80 37.62
CA SER A 188 20.04 -6.49 37.28
C SER A 188 19.74 -4.99 37.22
N ALA A 189 20.27 -4.19 38.16
CA ALA A 189 20.11 -2.74 38.16
C ALA A 189 20.76 -2.05 36.95
N ARG A 190 21.99 -2.45 36.56
CA ARG A 190 22.68 -1.90 35.37
C ARG A 190 22.01 -2.32 34.07
N ILE A 191 21.52 -3.55 34.02
CA ILE A 191 20.76 -4.08 32.88
C ILE A 191 19.47 -3.26 32.70
N GLN A 192 18.71 -3.04 33.77
CA GLN A 192 17.49 -2.24 33.74
C GLN A 192 17.75 -0.77 33.32
N GLN A 193 18.84 -0.16 33.78
CA GLN A 193 19.25 1.18 33.37
C GLN A 193 19.63 1.25 31.88
N SER A 194 20.39 0.26 31.39
CA SER A 194 20.80 0.21 29.97
C SER A 194 19.58 0.07 29.05
N PHE A 195 18.59 -0.74 29.45
CA PHE A 195 17.34 -0.88 28.73
C PHE A 195 16.44 0.36 28.81
N GLY A 196 16.39 1.05 29.96
CA GLY A 196 15.70 2.34 30.08
C GLY A 196 16.28 3.41 29.16
N LEU A 197 17.61 3.48 29.05
CA LEU A 197 18.30 4.37 28.12
C LEU A 197 17.98 4.01 26.65
N LEU A 198 17.93 2.72 26.32
CA LEU A 198 17.57 2.24 24.99
C LEU A 198 16.11 2.58 24.62
N MET A 199 15.18 2.52 25.58
CA MET A 199 13.79 2.98 25.39
C MET A 199 13.71 4.48 25.10
N ILE A 200 14.44 5.31 25.85
CA ILE A 200 14.50 6.76 25.63
C ILE A 200 15.05 7.04 24.22
N PHE A 201 16.15 6.37 23.85
CA PHE A 201 16.75 6.52 22.53
C PHE A 201 15.79 6.13 21.40
N THR A 202 15.11 4.98 21.54
CA THR A 202 14.11 4.52 20.57
C THR A 202 12.94 5.50 20.47
N SER A 203 12.45 6.03 21.60
CA SER A 203 11.39 7.02 21.64
C SER A 203 11.78 8.32 20.91
N LEU A 204 13.03 8.78 21.08
CA LEU A 204 13.54 9.94 20.35
C LEU A 204 13.59 9.66 18.84
N LEU A 205 14.05 8.48 18.42
CA LEU A 205 14.04 8.08 17.00
C LEU A 205 12.62 8.08 16.40
N LEU A 206 11.62 7.64 17.17
CA LEU A 206 10.21 7.65 16.75
C LEU A 206 9.63 9.07 16.64
N LEU A 207 10.06 10.02 17.48
CA LEU A 207 9.68 11.43 17.38
C LEU A 207 10.18 12.06 16.07
N PHE A 208 11.41 11.75 15.68
CA PHE A 208 11.99 12.20 14.40
C PHE A 208 11.50 11.41 13.18
N GLN A 209 10.53 10.49 13.37
CA GLN A 209 9.97 9.62 12.32
C GLN A 209 11.03 8.80 11.57
N VAL A 210 12.14 8.48 12.24
CA VAL A 210 13.24 7.72 11.65
C VAL A 210 12.77 6.30 11.30
N ASP A 211 11.82 5.74 12.06
CA ASP A 211 11.15 4.47 11.76
C ASP A 211 10.52 4.46 10.36
N ARG A 212 9.80 5.53 10.01
CA ARG A 212 9.13 5.64 8.70
C ARG A 212 10.15 5.80 7.57
N ARG A 213 11.20 6.59 7.79
CA ARG A 213 12.30 6.76 6.82
C ARG A 213 13.07 5.47 6.60
N PHE A 214 13.30 4.71 7.67
CA PHE A 214 13.97 3.41 7.61
C PHE A 214 13.09 2.36 6.91
N GLN A 215 11.79 2.34 7.19
CA GLN A 215 10.84 1.49 6.45
C GLN A 215 10.79 1.85 4.97
N ALA A 216 10.72 3.13 4.63
CA ALA A 216 10.77 3.59 3.25
C ALA A 216 12.09 3.20 2.56
N TYR A 217 13.22 3.33 3.25
CA TYR A 217 14.55 2.93 2.76
C TYR A 217 14.67 1.41 2.54
N ILE A 218 14.13 0.59 3.46
CA ILE A 218 14.11 -0.87 3.29
C ILE A 218 13.22 -1.27 2.12
N LEU A 219 12.05 -0.65 1.98
CA LEU A 219 11.13 -0.93 0.86
C LEU A 219 11.71 -0.50 -0.48
N ASP A 220 12.48 0.59 -0.51
CA ASP A 220 13.24 1.07 -1.66
C ASP A 220 14.39 0.12 -2.04
N LYS A 221 15.14 -0.39 -1.04
CA LYS A 221 16.25 -1.34 -1.27
C LYS A 221 15.82 -2.79 -1.51
N PHE A 222 14.67 -3.20 -0.99
CA PHE A 222 14.12 -4.56 -1.08
C PHE A 222 12.65 -4.54 -1.54
N PRO A 223 12.37 -4.11 -2.78
CA PRO A 223 11.00 -3.97 -3.29
C PRO A 223 10.22 -5.29 -3.36
N LYS A 224 10.92 -6.44 -3.35
CA LYS A 224 10.33 -7.78 -3.45
C LYS A 224 9.98 -8.45 -2.11
N TRP A 225 10.21 -7.81 -0.97
CA TRP A 225 10.04 -8.49 0.33
C TRP A 225 8.56 -8.73 0.68
N GLY A 226 7.62 -8.00 0.06
CA GLY A 226 6.17 -8.17 0.20
C GLY A 226 5.46 -8.83 -1.00
N THR A 227 6.12 -8.92 -2.16
CA THR A 227 5.52 -9.43 -3.41
C THR A 227 5.44 -10.96 -3.48
N GLY A 228 6.09 -11.66 -2.55
CA GLY A 228 5.99 -13.11 -2.46
C GLY A 228 4.57 -13.60 -2.17
N LEU A 229 3.71 -12.77 -1.56
CA LEU A 229 2.34 -13.13 -1.20
C LEU A 229 1.30 -12.82 -2.29
N THR A 230 1.50 -11.78 -3.10
CA THR A 230 0.64 -11.49 -4.26
C THR A 230 0.86 -12.51 -5.39
N ASN A 231 2.10 -12.94 -5.61
CA ASN A 231 2.43 -13.92 -6.65
C ASN A 231 1.80 -15.32 -6.46
N PHE A 232 1.38 -15.69 -5.23
CA PHE A 232 0.67 -16.96 -4.99
C PHE A 232 -0.85 -16.86 -5.19
N GLU A 233 -1.44 -15.66 -5.11
CA GLU A 233 -2.85 -15.41 -5.48
C GLU A 233 -3.01 -15.24 -7.00
N ASP A 234 -1.95 -14.81 -7.70
CA ASP A 234 -1.91 -14.60 -9.15
C ASP A 234 -1.59 -15.85 -9.99
N THR A 235 -1.55 -17.05 -9.39
CA THR A 235 -1.34 -18.26 -10.19
C THR A 235 -2.60 -18.59 -10.99
N GLU A 236 -2.51 -18.55 -12.32
CA GLU A 236 -3.59 -18.75 -13.28
C GLU A 236 -4.45 -19.99 -12.98
N LEU A 237 -3.83 -21.09 -12.52
CA LEU A 237 -4.50 -22.30 -12.07
C LEU A 237 -5.48 -22.12 -10.90
N VAL A 238 -5.21 -21.21 -9.96
CA VAL A 238 -6.12 -20.94 -8.83
C VAL A 238 -7.27 -20.04 -9.29
N ARG A 239 -6.99 -19.07 -10.17
CA ARG A 239 -8.00 -18.18 -10.78
C ARG A 239 -8.99 -18.96 -11.66
N THR A 240 -8.51 -19.81 -12.57
CA THR A 240 -9.39 -20.63 -13.44
C THR A 240 -10.29 -21.56 -12.63
N ASN A 241 -9.80 -22.11 -11.52
CA ASN A 241 -10.60 -22.97 -10.65
C ASN A 241 -11.63 -22.19 -9.82
N LEU A 242 -11.32 -20.97 -9.38
CA LEU A 242 -12.28 -20.10 -8.69
C LEU A 242 -13.38 -19.60 -9.63
N ILE A 243 -13.03 -19.23 -10.86
CA ILE A 243 -13.99 -18.81 -11.89
C ILE A 243 -14.91 -19.99 -12.26
N ASN A 244 -14.37 -21.19 -12.48
CA ASN A 244 -15.16 -22.38 -12.79
C ASN A 244 -16.06 -22.87 -11.64
N LEU A 245 -15.75 -22.51 -10.39
CA LEU A 245 -16.61 -22.77 -9.23
C LEU A 245 -17.74 -21.74 -9.12
N ASN A 246 -17.50 -20.49 -9.51
CA ASN A 246 -18.49 -19.40 -9.46
C ASN A 246 -19.42 -19.35 -10.68
N THR A 247 -19.02 -19.88 -11.85
CA THR A 247 -19.83 -19.84 -13.08
C THR A 247 -20.94 -20.88 -13.14
N LYS A 248 -21.03 -21.81 -12.17
CA LYS A 248 -22.17 -22.72 -12.03
C LYS A 248 -23.32 -22.06 -11.26
N GLY A 249 -23.98 -21.10 -11.90
CA GLY A 249 -25.39 -20.77 -11.64
C GLY A 249 -25.75 -20.10 -10.31
N GLU A 250 -24.78 -19.68 -9.49
CA GLU A 250 -25.05 -18.92 -8.26
C GLU A 250 -24.56 -17.48 -8.40
N THR A 251 -25.39 -16.53 -7.96
CA THR A 251 -25.06 -15.10 -7.87
C THR A 251 -23.69 -14.92 -7.21
N MET A 252 -22.78 -14.23 -7.90
CA MET A 252 -21.43 -13.94 -7.40
C MET A 252 -21.52 -13.42 -5.96
N ASN A 253 -20.84 -14.09 -5.01
CA ASN A 253 -20.88 -13.68 -3.62
C ASN A 253 -19.99 -12.44 -3.40
N LEU A 254 -20.57 -11.26 -3.63
CA LEU A 254 -19.88 -9.97 -3.50
C LEU A 254 -19.71 -9.56 -2.05
N LYS A 255 -18.45 -9.33 -1.66
CA LYS A 255 -18.06 -8.89 -0.32
C LYS A 255 -18.59 -7.48 -0.03
N ASN A 256 -18.64 -7.11 1.24
CA ASN A 256 -18.94 -5.73 1.65
C ASN A 256 -17.63 -5.06 2.10
N HIS A 257 -17.22 -4.02 1.38
CA HIS A 257 -15.99 -3.26 1.63
C HIS A 257 -16.24 -1.93 2.35
N GLY A 258 -17.45 -1.71 2.86
CA GLY A 258 -17.86 -0.49 3.53
C GLY A 258 -18.52 0.52 2.59
N SER A 259 -19.04 1.61 3.17
CA SER A 259 -19.67 2.69 2.42
C SER A 259 -18.66 3.39 1.52
N ALA A 260 -19.07 3.66 0.29
CA ALA A 260 -18.28 4.40 -0.68
C ALA A 260 -18.02 5.85 -0.17
N PRO A 261 -16.76 6.29 -0.07
CA PRO A 261 -16.44 7.69 0.21
C PRO A 261 -17.04 8.60 -0.86
N GLU A 262 -17.59 9.75 -0.46
CA GLU A 262 -18.20 10.70 -1.40
C GLU A 262 -17.14 11.33 -2.33
N ILE A 263 -17.56 11.69 -3.55
CA ILE A 263 -16.73 12.46 -4.48
C ILE A 263 -16.60 13.88 -3.93
N THR A 264 -15.36 14.39 -3.89
CA THR A 264 -15.10 15.71 -3.28
C THR A 264 -15.89 16.80 -4.02
N PRO A 265 -16.67 17.65 -3.30
CA PRO A 265 -17.40 18.74 -3.94
C PRO A 265 -16.47 19.76 -4.61
N GLY A 266 -16.95 20.40 -5.68
CA GLY A 266 -16.23 21.49 -6.35
C GLY A 266 -15.14 21.06 -7.35
N LEU A 267 -15.01 19.77 -7.63
CA LEU A 267 -14.13 19.27 -8.69
C LEU A 267 -14.66 19.62 -10.07
N ASN A 268 -13.78 19.64 -11.07
CA ASN A 268 -14.16 19.87 -12.46
C ASN A 268 -14.76 18.60 -13.07
N TRP A 269 -15.91 18.74 -13.73
CA TRP A 269 -16.61 17.64 -14.39
C TRP A 269 -16.64 17.83 -15.90
N LEU A 270 -16.45 16.73 -16.61
CA LEU A 270 -16.49 16.61 -18.06
C LEU A 270 -17.59 15.60 -18.41
N ASN A 271 -18.21 15.77 -19.58
CA ASN A 271 -19.37 14.98 -20.05
C ASN A 271 -20.64 15.03 -19.17
N SER A 272 -20.65 15.78 -18.07
CA SER A 272 -21.81 15.90 -17.18
C SER A 272 -21.69 17.09 -16.23
N PRO A 273 -22.80 17.57 -15.65
CA PRO A 273 -22.79 18.35 -14.42
C PRO A 273 -22.21 17.54 -13.24
N PRO A 274 -21.78 18.20 -12.14
CA PRO A 274 -21.29 17.49 -10.96
C PRO A 274 -22.30 16.47 -10.42
N LEU A 275 -21.82 15.24 -10.17
CA LEU A 275 -22.61 14.17 -9.56
C LEU A 275 -22.14 13.90 -8.13
N THR A 276 -23.07 13.49 -7.27
CA THR A 276 -22.76 12.93 -5.95
C THR A 276 -23.18 11.46 -5.87
N LEU A 277 -22.45 10.65 -5.10
CA LEU A 277 -22.83 9.26 -4.85
C LEU A 277 -24.11 9.14 -4.04
N GLN A 278 -24.43 10.16 -3.24
CA GLN A 278 -25.72 10.25 -2.56
C GLN A 278 -26.89 10.34 -3.57
N GLU A 279 -26.76 11.14 -4.63
CA GLU A 279 -27.79 11.23 -5.68
C GLU A 279 -27.86 9.99 -6.57
N GLN A 280 -26.78 9.20 -6.64
CA GLN A 280 -26.77 7.92 -7.38
C GLN A 280 -27.30 6.73 -6.57
N ARG A 281 -27.85 6.94 -5.36
CA ARG A 281 -28.55 5.88 -4.62
C ARG A 281 -29.68 5.28 -5.45
N GLY A 282 -29.85 3.96 -5.37
CA GLY A 282 -30.77 3.20 -6.22
C GLY A 282 -30.16 2.73 -7.54
N LYS A 283 -28.97 3.21 -7.92
CA LYS A 283 -28.21 2.77 -9.10
C LYS A 283 -26.95 2.03 -8.70
N VAL A 284 -26.42 1.22 -9.60
CA VAL A 284 -25.10 0.60 -9.47
C VAL A 284 -24.08 1.58 -10.03
N VAL A 285 -23.04 1.92 -9.27
CA VAL A 285 -22.02 2.89 -9.70
C VAL A 285 -20.66 2.20 -9.84
N LEU A 286 -20.03 2.33 -11.00
CA LEU A 286 -18.64 1.93 -11.23
C LEU A 286 -17.75 3.17 -11.26
N LEU A 287 -16.90 3.33 -10.26
CA LEU A 287 -15.81 4.32 -10.32
C LEU A 287 -14.60 3.69 -10.99
N ASP A 288 -14.14 4.30 -12.07
CA ASP A 288 -12.94 3.90 -12.81
C ASP A 288 -11.86 4.97 -12.68
N PHE A 289 -10.82 4.68 -11.91
CA PHE A 289 -9.65 5.54 -11.76
C PHE A 289 -8.73 5.36 -12.95
N TRP A 290 -8.48 6.44 -13.68
CA TRP A 290 -7.71 6.41 -14.91
C TRP A 290 -6.89 7.68 -15.10
N THR A 291 -5.94 7.63 -16.03
CA THR A 291 -5.27 8.79 -16.60
C THR A 291 -5.06 8.57 -18.09
N TYR A 292 -5.10 9.62 -18.91
CA TYR A 292 -5.20 9.45 -20.36
C TYR A 292 -3.88 9.06 -21.05
N SER A 293 -2.73 9.24 -20.41
CA SER A 293 -1.44 8.77 -20.97
C SER A 293 -1.05 7.36 -20.51
N CYS A 294 -1.83 6.71 -19.64
CA CYS A 294 -1.58 5.35 -19.17
C CYS A 294 -2.06 4.31 -20.19
N VAL A 295 -1.13 3.48 -20.69
CA VAL A 295 -1.45 2.44 -21.70
C VAL A 295 -2.47 1.44 -21.16
N ASN A 296 -2.33 1.03 -19.91
CA ASN A 296 -3.23 0.07 -19.26
C ASN A 296 -4.64 0.64 -19.15
N CYS A 297 -4.78 1.92 -18.80
CA CYS A 297 -6.08 2.61 -18.80
C CYS A 297 -6.71 2.62 -20.19
N ILE A 298 -5.96 3.01 -21.22
CA ILE A 298 -6.46 3.09 -22.61
C ILE A 298 -7.01 1.74 -23.06
N ARG A 299 -6.33 0.62 -22.73
CA ARG A 299 -6.80 -0.74 -23.08
C ARG A 299 -8.09 -1.15 -22.36
N THR A 300 -8.39 -0.56 -21.19
CA THR A 300 -9.67 -0.85 -20.48
C THR A 300 -10.87 -0.07 -21.03
N ILE A 301 -10.65 1.04 -21.75
CA ILE A 301 -11.74 1.92 -22.23
C ILE A 301 -12.76 1.20 -23.12
N PRO A 302 -12.38 0.32 -24.08
CA PRO A 302 -13.34 -0.42 -24.89
C PRO A 302 -14.35 -1.24 -24.07
N PHE A 303 -13.90 -1.89 -22.98
CA PHE A 303 -14.77 -2.65 -22.09
C PHE A 303 -15.71 -1.73 -21.30
N LEU A 304 -15.20 -0.60 -20.78
CA LEU A 304 -16.02 0.39 -20.09
C LEU A 304 -17.11 0.97 -21.01
N LYS A 305 -16.78 1.25 -22.28
CA LYS A 305 -17.75 1.71 -23.29
C LYS A 305 -18.80 0.67 -23.60
N ALA A 306 -18.41 -0.60 -23.70
CA ALA A 306 -19.34 -1.70 -23.94
C ALA A 306 -20.30 -1.89 -22.75
N TRP A 307 -19.79 -1.83 -21.51
CA TRP A 307 -20.61 -1.92 -20.30
C TRP A 307 -21.54 -0.71 -20.14
N ASP A 308 -21.06 0.51 -20.40
CA ASP A 308 -21.89 1.71 -20.41
C ASP A 308 -23.04 1.57 -21.40
N ALA A 309 -22.74 1.24 -22.66
CA ALA A 309 -23.75 1.09 -23.70
C ALA A 309 -24.79 0.00 -23.36
N LYS A 310 -24.36 -1.09 -22.73
CA LYS A 310 -25.19 -2.24 -22.42
C LYS A 310 -26.05 -2.08 -21.17
N TYR A 311 -25.51 -1.47 -20.11
CA TYR A 311 -26.12 -1.49 -18.78
C TYR A 311 -26.61 -0.12 -18.28
N LYS A 312 -26.31 0.99 -18.98
CA LYS A 312 -26.75 2.33 -18.53
C LYS A 312 -28.25 2.43 -18.31
N ASP A 313 -29.04 1.84 -19.21
CA ASP A 313 -30.50 1.90 -19.18
C ASP A 313 -31.09 0.94 -18.13
N GLN A 314 -30.27 0.01 -17.61
CA GLN A 314 -30.60 -0.94 -16.56
C GLN A 314 -30.16 -0.46 -15.17
N GLY A 315 -29.61 0.76 -15.07
CA GLY A 315 -29.23 1.39 -13.81
C GLY A 315 -27.75 1.34 -13.46
N LEU A 316 -26.85 1.01 -14.41
CA LEU A 316 -25.41 1.23 -14.24
C LEU A 316 -25.05 2.70 -14.51
N VAL A 317 -24.19 3.27 -13.67
CA VAL A 317 -23.55 4.57 -13.90
C VAL A 317 -22.04 4.38 -13.80
N ILE A 318 -21.32 4.65 -14.89
CA ILE A 318 -19.85 4.68 -14.87
C ILE A 318 -19.42 6.12 -14.62
N ILE A 319 -18.46 6.33 -13.72
CA ILE A 319 -17.81 7.63 -13.49
C ILE A 319 -16.30 7.41 -13.61
N GLY A 320 -15.69 8.04 -14.61
CA GLY A 320 -14.25 8.07 -14.76
C GLY A 320 -13.64 9.08 -13.78
N VAL A 321 -12.89 8.61 -12.80
CA VAL A 321 -12.10 9.46 -11.91
C VAL A 321 -10.73 9.68 -12.55
N HIS A 322 -10.57 10.81 -13.24
CA HIS A 322 -9.30 11.16 -13.87
C HIS A 322 -8.33 11.72 -12.82
N SER A 323 -7.44 10.87 -12.31
CA SER A 323 -6.37 11.26 -11.38
C SER A 323 -5.06 11.35 -12.17
N PRO A 324 -4.46 12.54 -12.34
CA PRO A 324 -3.32 12.76 -13.23
C PRO A 324 -2.03 12.12 -12.69
N GLU A 325 -1.27 11.43 -13.53
CA GLU A 325 0.08 10.96 -13.22
C GLU A 325 1.13 12.07 -13.46
N PHE A 326 0.93 12.91 -14.48
CA PHE A 326 1.82 14.00 -14.85
C PHE A 326 1.15 15.37 -14.76
N GLU A 327 1.94 16.44 -14.61
CA GLU A 327 1.39 17.80 -14.44
C GLU A 327 0.57 18.28 -15.64
N PHE A 328 0.95 17.90 -16.86
CA PHE A 328 0.21 18.25 -18.08
C PHE A 328 -1.15 17.56 -18.18
N GLU A 329 -1.39 16.50 -17.39
CA GLU A 329 -2.68 15.82 -17.34
C GLU A 329 -3.71 16.53 -16.45
N LYS A 330 -3.29 17.55 -15.69
CA LYS A 330 -4.21 18.40 -14.91
C LYS A 330 -5.00 19.39 -15.78
N ASP A 331 -4.51 19.72 -16.98
CA ASP A 331 -5.16 20.68 -17.87
C ASP A 331 -6.51 20.10 -18.36
N PRO A 332 -7.66 20.73 -18.04
CA PRO A 332 -8.97 20.29 -18.50
C PRO A 332 -9.10 20.18 -20.02
N LYS A 333 -8.34 20.96 -20.80
CA LYS A 333 -8.37 20.90 -22.26
C LYS A 333 -7.77 19.61 -22.78
N ASN A 334 -6.69 19.15 -22.17
CA ASN A 334 -6.01 17.92 -22.55
C ASN A 334 -6.87 16.71 -22.21
N VAL A 335 -7.46 16.69 -21.00
CA VAL A 335 -8.41 15.63 -20.60
C VAL A 335 -9.65 15.63 -21.50
N SER A 336 -10.20 16.80 -21.83
CA SER A 336 -11.34 16.91 -22.76
C SER A 336 -10.99 16.42 -24.17
N ALA A 337 -9.79 16.69 -24.66
CA ALA A 337 -9.33 16.15 -25.94
C ALA A 337 -9.21 14.63 -25.91
N ALA A 338 -8.59 14.06 -24.87
CA ALA A 338 -8.49 12.61 -24.70
C ALA A 338 -9.85 11.92 -24.59
N ILE A 339 -10.80 12.51 -23.85
CA ILE A 339 -12.18 12.01 -23.75
C ILE A 339 -12.83 11.91 -25.15
N ARG A 340 -12.62 12.93 -26.00
CA ARG A 340 -13.13 12.92 -27.39
C ARG A 340 -12.41 11.87 -28.23
N ASP A 341 -11.09 11.80 -28.16
CA ASP A 341 -10.26 10.91 -28.97
C ASP A 341 -10.55 9.43 -28.67
N PHE A 342 -10.74 9.09 -27.39
CA PHE A 342 -11.12 7.73 -26.97
C PHE A 342 -12.63 7.46 -27.08
N GLY A 343 -13.42 8.51 -27.31
CA GLY A 343 -14.88 8.45 -27.35
C GLY A 343 -15.46 7.93 -26.04
N VAL A 344 -15.03 8.49 -24.91
CA VAL A 344 -15.54 8.17 -23.57
C VAL A 344 -16.93 8.80 -23.41
N PRO A 345 -18.01 8.01 -23.29
CA PRO A 345 -19.39 8.53 -23.27
C PRO A 345 -19.86 8.93 -21.87
N TYR A 346 -19.24 8.36 -20.84
CA TYR A 346 -19.67 8.50 -19.45
C TYR A 346 -19.11 9.76 -18.76
N PRO A 347 -19.70 10.20 -17.63
CA PRO A 347 -19.19 11.24 -16.76
C PRO A 347 -17.71 11.05 -16.38
N VAL A 348 -16.94 12.15 -16.40
CA VAL A 348 -15.55 12.15 -15.92
C VAL A 348 -15.34 13.29 -14.93
N VAL A 349 -14.78 12.98 -13.76
CA VAL A 349 -14.37 13.98 -12.76
C VAL A 349 -12.85 14.08 -12.72
N GLN A 350 -12.32 15.30 -12.73
CA GLN A 350 -10.87 15.54 -12.59
C GLN A 350 -10.47 15.64 -11.12
N ASP A 351 -9.63 14.72 -10.68
CA ASP A 351 -9.11 14.62 -9.31
C ASP A 351 -7.67 15.14 -9.23
N ASN A 352 -7.46 16.39 -9.65
CA ASN A 352 -6.13 17.00 -9.81
C ASN A 352 -5.31 17.07 -8.51
N ASP A 353 -5.99 17.11 -7.36
CA ASP A 353 -5.38 17.17 -6.03
C ASP A 353 -5.37 15.81 -5.31
N PHE A 354 -5.78 14.73 -5.99
CA PHE A 354 -5.89 13.37 -5.47
C PHE A 354 -6.78 13.25 -4.23
N THR A 355 -7.82 14.07 -4.10
CA THR A 355 -8.72 14.02 -2.94
C THR A 355 -9.59 12.78 -2.98
N VAL A 356 -10.14 12.43 -4.15
CA VAL A 356 -10.94 11.21 -4.36
C VAL A 356 -10.04 9.99 -4.30
N TRP A 357 -8.90 10.01 -4.99
CA TRP A 357 -7.88 8.97 -4.94
C TRP A 357 -7.48 8.59 -3.51
N ARG A 358 -7.18 9.58 -2.66
CA ARG A 358 -6.83 9.33 -1.25
C ARG A 358 -8.02 8.87 -0.42
N ALA A 359 -9.23 9.37 -0.68
CA ALA A 359 -10.44 8.93 0.02
C ALA A 359 -10.72 7.44 -0.21
N TYR A 360 -10.47 6.94 -1.43
CA TYR A 360 -10.60 5.54 -1.81
C TYR A 360 -9.35 4.70 -1.48
N ASN A 361 -8.31 5.32 -0.91
CA ASN A 361 -7.01 4.70 -0.64
C ASN A 361 -6.45 3.97 -1.88
N ASN A 362 -6.69 4.53 -3.08
CA ASN A 362 -6.22 3.96 -4.33
C ASN A 362 -4.70 4.07 -4.45
N ARG A 363 -4.09 3.18 -5.23
CA ARG A 363 -2.63 3.13 -5.48
C ARG A 363 -2.25 2.82 -6.92
N TYR A 364 -3.22 2.55 -7.80
CA TYR A 364 -2.97 2.02 -9.13
C TYR A 364 -3.81 2.71 -10.20
N TRP A 365 -3.27 2.70 -11.41
CA TRP A 365 -3.97 2.98 -12.65
C TRP A 365 -3.91 1.72 -13.54
N PRO A 366 -5.03 1.25 -14.12
CA PRO A 366 -6.40 1.58 -13.75
C PRO A 366 -6.81 0.95 -12.39
N ALA A 367 -7.88 1.46 -11.79
CA ALA A 367 -8.51 0.82 -10.62
C ALA A 367 -10.02 1.00 -10.67
N LYS A 368 -10.77 -0.03 -10.31
CA LYS A 368 -12.23 -0.07 -10.38
C LYS A 368 -12.83 -0.31 -9.00
N TYR A 369 -13.86 0.45 -8.66
CA TYR A 369 -14.66 0.28 -7.45
C TYR A 369 -16.13 0.22 -7.84
N LEU A 370 -16.75 -0.94 -7.62
CA LEU A 370 -18.16 -1.16 -7.92
C LEU A 370 -18.97 -0.99 -6.65
N ILE A 371 -19.98 -0.13 -6.73
CA ILE A 371 -20.81 0.34 -5.63
C ILE A 371 -22.25 -0.10 -5.90
N ASP A 372 -22.90 -0.71 -4.91
CA ASP A 372 -24.31 -1.10 -5.02
C ASP A 372 -25.28 0.06 -4.82
N LYS A 373 -26.58 -0.24 -4.95
CA LYS A 373 -27.69 0.71 -4.86
C LYS A 373 -27.77 1.40 -3.50
N GLU A 374 -27.26 0.77 -2.45
CA GLU A 374 -27.17 1.29 -1.09
C GLU A 374 -25.90 2.11 -0.85
N GLY A 375 -25.02 2.23 -1.86
CA GLY A 375 -23.77 2.96 -1.82
C GLY A 375 -22.66 2.27 -1.05
N ILE A 376 -22.67 0.95 -1.01
CA ILE A 376 -21.65 0.13 -0.39
C ILE A 376 -20.73 -0.38 -1.50
N ILE A 377 -19.43 -0.34 -1.28
CA ILE A 377 -18.47 -0.93 -2.22
C ILE A 377 -18.58 -2.45 -2.11
N ARG A 378 -18.85 -3.12 -3.24
CA ARG A 378 -19.09 -4.56 -3.33
C ARG A 378 -18.04 -5.33 -4.10
N TYR A 379 -17.30 -4.64 -4.96
CA TYR A 379 -16.21 -5.21 -5.73
C TYR A 379 -15.13 -4.16 -5.98
N THR A 380 -13.87 -4.60 -6.00
CA THR A 380 -12.71 -3.77 -6.32
C THR A 380 -11.77 -4.56 -7.22
N HIS A 381 -11.21 -3.90 -8.24
CA HIS A 381 -10.20 -4.47 -9.11
C HIS A 381 -9.05 -3.47 -9.32
N PHE A 382 -7.81 -3.94 -9.23
CA PHE A 382 -6.62 -3.11 -9.37
C PHE A 382 -5.76 -3.61 -10.51
N GLY A 383 -5.38 -2.71 -11.41
CA GLY A 383 -4.69 -3.04 -12.64
C GLY A 383 -5.64 -3.28 -13.82
N GLU A 384 -5.05 -3.74 -14.91
CA GLU A 384 -5.73 -4.12 -16.14
C GLU A 384 -6.08 -5.61 -16.12
N GLY A 385 -7.29 -5.97 -16.59
CA GLY A 385 -7.72 -7.36 -16.75
C GLY A 385 -9.01 -7.69 -16.01
N ASP A 386 -9.25 -8.99 -15.82
CA ASP A 386 -10.40 -9.59 -15.14
C ASP A 386 -11.76 -8.95 -15.55
N TYR A 387 -11.91 -8.67 -16.85
CA TYR A 387 -13.07 -7.97 -17.39
C TYR A 387 -14.36 -8.78 -17.22
N GLN A 388 -14.31 -10.07 -17.51
CA GLN A 388 -15.45 -10.97 -17.33
C GLN A 388 -15.91 -11.03 -15.87
N GLU A 389 -14.96 -11.08 -14.92
CA GLU A 389 -15.26 -11.07 -13.50
C GLU A 389 -15.91 -9.74 -13.07
N THR A 390 -15.37 -8.62 -13.56
CA THR A 390 -15.93 -7.28 -13.31
C THR A 390 -17.36 -7.19 -13.86
N GLU A 391 -17.62 -7.69 -15.06
CA GLU A 391 -18.95 -7.67 -15.67
C GLU A 391 -19.95 -8.57 -14.92
N LEU A 392 -19.53 -9.75 -14.46
CA LEU A 392 -20.36 -10.60 -13.61
C LEU A 392 -20.72 -9.90 -12.29
N ALA A 393 -19.77 -9.17 -11.70
CA ALA A 393 -20.05 -8.36 -10.52
C ALA A 393 -21.08 -7.26 -10.81
N ILE A 394 -20.96 -6.56 -11.95
CA ILE A 394 -21.94 -5.57 -12.42
C ILE A 394 -23.32 -6.20 -12.54
N GLN A 395 -23.44 -7.29 -13.30
CA GLN A 395 -24.72 -8.00 -13.51
C GLN A 395 -25.35 -8.45 -12.20
N SER A 396 -24.56 -8.88 -11.22
CA SER A 396 -25.06 -9.35 -9.92
C SER A 396 -25.65 -8.25 -9.03
N LEU A 397 -25.31 -6.98 -9.28
CA LEU A 397 -25.85 -5.82 -8.56
C LEU A 397 -27.00 -5.13 -9.29
N LEU A 398 -27.17 -5.43 -10.58
CA LEU A 398 -28.30 -4.96 -11.39
C LEU A 398 -29.53 -5.87 -11.16
N ASP A 399 -30.72 -5.39 -11.50
CA ASP A 399 -31.95 -6.15 -11.27
C ASP A 399 -32.05 -7.36 -12.21
N SER A 400 -32.04 -8.55 -11.64
CA SER A 400 -31.86 -9.83 -12.35
C SER A 400 -32.95 -10.20 -13.37
N ALA A 401 -34.08 -9.50 -13.41
CA ALA A 401 -35.19 -9.77 -14.32
C ALA A 401 -34.98 -9.17 -15.73
N GLU A 402 -34.17 -8.12 -15.87
CA GLU A 402 -34.00 -7.36 -17.13
C GLU A 402 -32.58 -7.42 -17.69
N VAL A 403 -31.63 -8.03 -16.97
CA VAL A 403 -30.22 -8.05 -17.34
C VAL A 403 -29.91 -9.15 -18.34
N GLU A 404 -29.41 -8.76 -19.52
CA GLU A 404 -28.87 -9.70 -20.50
C GLU A 404 -27.62 -10.39 -19.94
N LYS A 405 -27.71 -11.71 -19.73
CA LYS A 405 -26.69 -12.52 -19.03
C LYS A 405 -25.43 -12.82 -19.85
N ASN A 406 -25.45 -12.58 -21.16
CA ASN A 406 -24.26 -12.76 -21.98
C ASN A 406 -23.17 -11.80 -21.52
N LEU A 407 -21.89 -12.16 -21.60
CA LEU A 407 -20.79 -11.24 -21.28
C LEU A 407 -20.33 -10.51 -22.54
N VAL A 408 -19.73 -9.34 -22.38
CA VAL A 408 -19.04 -8.64 -23.47
C VAL A 408 -17.81 -9.46 -23.87
N ASP A 409 -17.78 -9.85 -25.15
CA ASP A 409 -16.67 -10.58 -25.75
C ASP A 409 -15.81 -9.61 -26.58
N LEU A 410 -14.75 -9.10 -25.97
CA LEU A 410 -13.76 -8.24 -26.59
C LEU A 410 -12.37 -8.85 -26.39
N PRO A 411 -11.44 -8.65 -27.34
CA PRO A 411 -10.10 -9.20 -27.23
C PRO A 411 -9.39 -8.60 -26.01
N GLU A 412 -8.96 -9.48 -25.10
CA GLU A 412 -8.16 -9.10 -23.95
C GLU A 412 -6.68 -9.01 -24.32
N HIS A 413 -5.97 -8.07 -23.70
CA HIS A 413 -4.54 -7.95 -23.87
C HIS A 413 -3.81 -8.94 -22.98
N THR A 414 -2.97 -9.79 -23.57
CA THR A 414 -2.09 -10.68 -22.82
C THR A 414 -0.81 -9.95 -22.46
N ASN A 415 -0.60 -9.69 -21.18
CA ASN A 415 0.60 -8.99 -20.72
C ASN A 415 1.84 -9.88 -20.90
N SER A 416 2.68 -9.55 -21.88
CA SER A 416 3.86 -10.34 -22.25
C SER A 416 5.18 -9.58 -22.03
N THR A 417 5.14 -8.49 -21.28
CA THR A 417 6.31 -7.67 -20.97
C THR A 417 7.06 -8.14 -19.72
N ARG A 418 8.39 -8.04 -19.75
CA ARG A 418 9.28 -8.10 -18.58
C ARG A 418 9.88 -6.75 -18.24
N SER A 419 9.68 -5.74 -19.10
CA SER A 419 10.08 -4.37 -18.84
C SER A 419 9.04 -3.65 -17.98
N PRO A 420 9.42 -3.11 -16.81
CA PRO A 420 8.53 -2.29 -16.01
C PRO A 420 8.40 -0.90 -16.63
N GLU A 421 7.31 -0.21 -16.30
CA GLU A 421 7.18 1.21 -16.62
C GLU A 421 8.42 1.99 -16.15
N THR A 422 9.03 2.73 -17.07
CA THR A 422 10.32 3.38 -16.84
C THR A 422 10.21 4.89 -17.04
N TYR A 423 10.36 5.63 -15.94
CA TYR A 423 10.29 7.09 -15.90
C TYR A 423 11.61 7.75 -16.28
N LEU A 424 11.52 8.93 -16.90
CA LEU A 424 12.67 9.69 -17.40
C LEU A 424 13.00 10.93 -16.57
N GLY A 425 12.05 11.41 -15.75
CA GLY A 425 12.29 12.49 -14.78
C GLY A 425 13.00 12.03 -13.51
N TYR A 426 13.83 12.90 -12.90
CA TYR A 426 14.71 12.51 -11.79
C TYR A 426 13.99 12.06 -10.51
N TRP A 427 12.68 12.30 -10.39
CA TRP A 427 11.89 11.85 -9.25
C TRP A 427 11.73 10.32 -9.20
N ARG A 428 11.52 9.69 -10.36
CA ARG A 428 11.25 8.23 -10.48
C ARG A 428 12.22 7.53 -11.44
N LEU A 429 13.21 8.25 -11.97
CA LEU A 429 14.24 7.70 -12.85
C LEU A 429 14.97 6.55 -12.18
N ALA A 430 14.96 5.39 -12.85
CA ALA A 430 15.61 4.17 -12.41
C ALA A 430 16.42 3.58 -13.58
N ASN A 431 17.39 2.71 -13.25
CA ASN A 431 18.23 2.00 -14.24
C ASN A 431 18.92 2.92 -15.26
N PHE A 432 19.34 4.12 -14.84
CA PHE A 432 20.05 5.06 -15.69
C PHE A 432 21.48 4.59 -15.97
N VAL A 433 21.88 4.56 -17.25
CA VAL A 433 23.16 3.99 -17.70
C VAL A 433 24.13 4.99 -18.33
N SER A 434 23.77 6.27 -18.42
CA SER A 434 24.64 7.30 -19.02
C SER A 434 25.65 7.88 -18.05
N SER A 435 26.69 8.48 -18.62
CA SER A 435 27.66 9.34 -17.93
C SER A 435 27.52 10.79 -18.43
N PRO A 436 27.56 11.80 -17.55
CA PRO A 436 27.64 11.70 -16.08
C PRO A 436 26.33 11.17 -15.48
N ALA A 437 26.32 10.92 -14.16
CA ALA A 437 25.08 10.60 -13.43
C ALA A 437 24.03 11.73 -13.58
N PRO A 438 22.72 11.44 -13.44
CA PRO A 438 21.65 12.42 -13.68
C PRO A 438 21.85 13.71 -12.87
N VAL A 439 22.01 14.83 -13.57
CA VAL A 439 22.09 16.16 -12.97
C VAL A 439 20.72 16.82 -13.08
N LYS A 440 20.15 17.19 -11.93
CA LYS A 440 18.80 17.74 -11.81
C LYS A 440 18.73 19.16 -12.34
N ASP A 441 17.71 19.45 -13.14
CA ASP A 441 17.31 20.79 -13.61
C ASP A 441 18.46 21.57 -14.28
N LYS A 442 19.39 20.86 -14.93
CA LYS A 442 20.48 21.44 -15.71
C LYS A 442 20.63 20.73 -17.04
N LEU A 443 20.93 21.52 -18.07
CA LEU A 443 21.32 21.00 -19.38
C LEU A 443 22.72 20.40 -19.29
N VAL A 444 22.85 19.12 -19.63
CA VAL A 444 24.10 18.37 -19.55
C VAL A 444 24.28 17.50 -20.79
N LEU A 445 25.52 17.41 -21.26
CA LEU A 445 25.93 16.47 -22.31
C LEU A 445 26.09 15.07 -21.71
N TYR A 446 25.21 14.15 -22.09
CA TYR A 446 25.28 12.75 -21.69
C TYR A 446 25.86 11.88 -22.80
N GLN A 447 26.58 10.84 -22.38
CA GLN A 447 27.13 9.80 -23.23
C GLN A 447 26.70 8.44 -22.68
N THR A 448 26.33 7.54 -23.58
CA THR A 448 25.93 6.17 -23.21
C THR A 448 26.56 5.18 -24.18
N ASP A 449 27.30 4.22 -23.64
CA ASP A 449 27.81 3.07 -24.38
C ASP A 449 26.65 2.22 -24.91
N SER A 450 26.81 1.54 -26.04
CA SER A 450 25.76 0.68 -26.60
C SER A 450 25.55 -0.63 -25.82
N THR A 451 26.43 -0.93 -24.85
CA THR A 451 26.43 -2.17 -24.07
C THR A 451 25.92 -1.96 -22.65
N PHE A 452 24.63 -2.24 -22.42
CA PHE A 452 24.02 -2.26 -21.08
C PHE A 452 22.97 -3.37 -20.93
N GLY A 453 22.56 -3.66 -19.71
CA GLY A 453 21.57 -4.71 -19.42
C GLY A 453 20.14 -4.33 -19.81
N THR A 454 19.24 -5.32 -19.85
CA THR A 454 17.80 -5.10 -20.02
C THR A 454 17.26 -4.11 -18.99
N ASN A 455 16.29 -3.30 -19.42
CA ASN A 455 15.66 -2.21 -18.67
C ASN A 455 16.58 -1.03 -18.35
N GLY A 456 17.78 -0.97 -18.95
CA GLY A 456 18.66 0.19 -18.88
C GLY A 456 18.17 1.32 -19.76
N VAL A 457 18.18 2.54 -19.24
CA VAL A 457 17.83 3.76 -19.96
C VAL A 457 19.05 4.67 -20.08
N GLY A 458 19.33 5.15 -21.29
CA GLY A 458 20.46 6.02 -21.55
C GLY A 458 20.11 7.21 -22.43
N LEU A 459 20.80 8.32 -22.19
CA LEU A 459 20.74 9.57 -22.93
C LEU A 459 22.06 9.80 -23.67
N ARG A 460 21.98 10.28 -24.90
CA ARG A 460 23.10 10.75 -25.72
C ARG A 460 22.82 12.16 -26.20
N GLY A 461 23.81 13.04 -26.16
CA GLY A 461 23.65 14.45 -26.53
C GLY A 461 23.27 15.32 -25.33
N ASN A 462 22.78 16.54 -25.60
CA ASN A 462 22.41 17.48 -24.55
C ASN A 462 20.98 17.21 -24.08
N TRP A 463 20.82 17.03 -22.76
CA TRP A 463 19.54 16.76 -22.12
C TRP A 463 19.36 17.58 -20.86
N LEU A 464 18.12 18.04 -20.64
CA LEU A 464 17.66 18.58 -19.37
C LEU A 464 16.82 17.51 -18.66
N ILE A 465 17.24 17.06 -17.47
CA ILE A 465 16.44 16.13 -16.67
C ILE A 465 15.68 16.92 -15.60
N ALA A 466 14.37 17.08 -15.80
CA ALA A 466 13.45 17.76 -14.89
C ALA A 466 12.78 16.77 -13.91
N TYR A 467 11.93 17.28 -13.02
CA TYR A 467 11.29 16.49 -11.95
C TYR A 467 10.52 15.28 -12.50
N GLN A 468 9.67 15.48 -13.52
CA GLN A 468 8.79 14.45 -14.11
C GLN A 468 9.20 13.97 -15.51
N HIS A 469 10.04 14.71 -16.24
CA HIS A 469 10.41 14.41 -17.62
C HIS A 469 11.90 14.64 -17.87
N ALA A 470 12.38 14.16 -19.01
CA ALA A 470 13.64 14.62 -19.62
C ALA A 470 13.33 15.36 -20.92
N GLU A 471 14.15 16.33 -21.29
CA GLU A 471 13.98 17.14 -22.49
C GLU A 471 15.20 17.01 -23.40
N ALA A 472 14.95 16.71 -24.67
CA ALA A 472 15.99 16.54 -25.69
C ALA A 472 16.29 17.87 -26.40
N GLU A 473 17.57 18.25 -26.47
CA GLU A 473 18.04 19.23 -27.44
C GLU A 473 18.16 18.64 -28.85
N SER A 474 18.32 19.51 -29.85
CA SER A 474 18.52 19.09 -31.24
C SER A 474 19.76 18.19 -31.38
N GLY A 475 19.58 17.05 -32.04
CA GLY A 475 20.63 16.06 -32.31
C GLY A 475 20.84 15.04 -31.19
N SER A 476 20.05 15.11 -30.11
CA SER A 476 20.10 14.14 -29.01
C SER A 476 19.42 12.81 -29.36
N SER A 477 19.80 11.74 -28.65
CA SER A 477 19.11 10.45 -28.72
C SER A 477 18.86 9.82 -27.34
N LEU A 478 17.75 9.09 -27.24
CA LEU A 478 17.33 8.31 -26.09
C LEU A 478 17.47 6.83 -26.46
N VAL A 479 18.15 6.06 -25.62
CA VAL A 479 18.42 4.64 -25.85
C VAL A 479 17.85 3.80 -24.72
N TYR A 480 17.30 2.64 -25.06
CA TYR A 480 16.66 1.74 -24.10
C TYR A 480 16.83 0.29 -24.55
N ARG A 481 16.98 -0.65 -23.60
CA ARG A 481 16.89 -2.09 -23.88
C ARG A 481 15.65 -2.65 -23.21
N PHE A 482 14.66 -3.06 -23.99
CA PHE A 482 13.38 -3.56 -23.47
C PHE A 482 13.21 -5.06 -23.73
N ASP A 483 12.32 -5.69 -22.97
CA ASP A 483 11.84 -7.06 -23.17
C ASP A 483 10.31 -7.04 -23.14
N ALA A 484 9.70 -6.81 -24.31
CA ALA A 484 8.26 -6.60 -24.49
C ALA A 484 7.85 -6.81 -25.96
N LYS A 485 6.56 -6.87 -26.23
CA LYS A 485 6.01 -6.93 -27.61
C LYS A 485 5.71 -5.52 -28.14
N GLU A 486 5.17 -4.67 -27.29
CA GLU A 486 4.80 -3.29 -27.63
C GLU A 486 5.58 -2.31 -26.75
N VAL A 487 6.01 -1.21 -27.35
CA VAL A 487 6.70 -0.11 -26.63
C VAL A 487 5.98 1.19 -26.95
N ASN A 488 5.64 1.91 -25.90
CA ASN A 488 5.01 3.21 -25.97
C ASN A 488 5.83 4.22 -25.17
N LEU A 489 5.77 5.49 -25.55
CA LEU A 489 6.44 6.57 -24.86
C LEU A 489 5.49 7.75 -24.70
N VAL A 490 5.36 8.24 -23.48
CA VAL A 490 4.61 9.47 -23.18
C VAL A 490 5.49 10.66 -23.56
N MET A 491 5.03 11.45 -24.53
CA MET A 491 5.77 12.58 -25.08
C MET A 491 4.88 13.82 -25.16
N ARG A 492 5.51 14.99 -25.02
CA ARG A 492 4.90 16.29 -25.19
C ARG A 492 5.81 17.20 -26.00
N PRO A 493 5.31 17.86 -27.07
CA PRO A 493 6.09 18.85 -27.79
C PRO A 493 6.08 20.18 -27.03
N LYS A 494 7.15 20.96 -27.15
CA LYS A 494 7.13 22.35 -26.68
C LYS A 494 6.04 23.16 -27.42
N PRO A 495 5.41 24.14 -26.77
CA PRO A 495 4.38 24.96 -27.40
C PRO A 495 4.88 25.61 -28.69
N GLY A 496 4.11 25.49 -29.77
CA GLY A 496 4.39 26.15 -31.05
C GLY A 496 5.31 25.40 -32.00
N ILE A 497 5.75 24.19 -31.65
CA ILE A 497 6.53 23.31 -32.54
C ILE A 497 5.89 21.93 -32.69
N THR A 498 6.16 21.27 -33.80
CA THR A 498 5.72 19.89 -34.09
C THR A 498 6.92 19.03 -34.51
N PRO A 499 7.83 18.75 -33.56
CA PRO A 499 9.10 18.10 -33.87
C PRO A 499 8.90 16.66 -34.34
N LYS A 500 9.78 16.22 -35.22
CA LYS A 500 9.88 14.83 -35.64
C LYS A 500 10.83 14.05 -34.75
N VAL A 501 10.49 12.79 -34.49
CA VAL A 501 11.36 11.81 -33.83
C VAL A 501 11.54 10.60 -34.73
N ILE A 502 12.75 10.06 -34.76
CA ILE A 502 13.11 8.92 -35.61
C ILE A 502 13.40 7.72 -34.71
N ILE A 503 12.74 6.60 -34.98
CA ILE A 503 12.80 5.40 -34.15
C ILE A 503 13.65 4.35 -34.87
N TYR A 504 14.63 3.83 -34.16
CA TYR A 504 15.49 2.74 -34.58
C TYR A 504 15.29 1.54 -33.64
N LEU A 505 15.17 0.35 -34.23
CA LEU A 505 15.10 -0.91 -33.53
C LEU A 505 16.26 -1.78 -34.02
N ASP A 506 17.12 -2.22 -33.10
CA ASP A 506 18.29 -3.04 -33.40
C ASP A 506 19.15 -2.46 -34.54
N GLU A 507 19.40 -1.14 -34.49
CA GLU A 507 20.15 -0.34 -35.46
C GLU A 507 19.47 -0.09 -36.82
N GLU A 508 18.29 -0.68 -37.05
CA GLU A 508 17.50 -0.44 -38.26
C GLU A 508 16.45 0.66 -38.04
N LYS A 509 16.31 1.59 -39.00
CA LYS A 509 15.27 2.63 -38.94
C LYS A 509 13.90 1.96 -39.09
N LEU A 510 13.09 2.02 -38.03
CA LEU A 510 11.75 1.44 -38.01
C LEU A 510 10.71 2.43 -38.55
N SER A 511 10.68 3.64 -37.99
CA SER A 511 9.63 4.63 -38.29
C SER A 511 10.05 6.05 -37.95
N GLU A 512 9.23 7.01 -38.35
CA GLU A 512 9.36 8.43 -38.03
C GLU A 512 7.99 8.94 -37.57
N LEU A 513 7.94 9.62 -36.43
CA LEU A 513 6.71 10.13 -35.83
C LEU A 513 6.80 11.65 -35.70
N THR A 514 5.68 12.33 -35.95
CA THR A 514 5.54 13.77 -35.65
C THR A 514 4.83 13.92 -34.31
N ILE A 515 5.43 14.66 -33.38
CA ILE A 515 4.89 14.87 -32.05
C ILE A 515 4.03 16.14 -32.07
N THR A 516 2.72 15.98 -31.93
CA THR A 516 1.74 17.07 -32.11
C THR A 516 1.07 17.50 -30.82
N THR A 517 0.84 16.54 -29.91
CA THR A 517 0.11 16.74 -28.65
C THR A 517 0.77 15.97 -27.51
N ASP A 518 0.47 16.34 -26.28
CA ASP A 518 0.80 15.56 -25.09
C ASP A 518 -0.07 14.29 -25.01
N LYS A 519 0.53 13.14 -25.28
CA LYS A 519 -0.14 11.83 -25.20
C LYS A 519 0.87 10.69 -25.15
N LEU A 520 0.33 9.49 -25.00
CA LEU A 520 1.05 8.25 -25.24
C LEU A 520 1.21 8.02 -26.77
N TYR A 521 2.43 7.77 -27.22
CA TYR A 521 2.74 7.39 -28.59
C TYR A 521 3.17 5.93 -28.64
N ASN A 522 2.54 5.13 -29.49
CA ASN A 522 3.01 3.78 -29.80
C ASN A 522 4.22 3.87 -30.73
N LEU A 523 5.37 3.34 -30.29
CA LEU A 523 6.62 3.38 -31.03
C LEU A 523 6.86 2.08 -31.78
N ILE A 524 6.56 0.95 -31.13
CA ILE A 524 6.86 -0.39 -31.60
C ILE A 524 5.67 -1.30 -31.32
N ASN A 525 5.34 -2.16 -32.29
CA ASN A 525 4.42 -3.28 -32.14
C ASN A 525 4.98 -4.51 -32.89
N LEU A 526 5.50 -5.49 -32.16
CA LEU A 526 6.13 -6.69 -32.70
C LEU A 526 5.16 -7.86 -32.81
N ALA A 527 5.50 -8.86 -33.63
CA ALA A 527 4.72 -10.10 -33.72
C ALA A 527 4.81 -10.96 -32.44
N SER A 528 5.95 -10.93 -31.77
CA SER A 528 6.22 -11.68 -30.52
C SER A 528 7.06 -10.84 -29.55
N PRO A 529 6.89 -11.03 -28.23
CA PRO A 529 7.73 -10.34 -27.24
C PRO A 529 9.20 -10.78 -27.39
N GLY A 530 10.12 -9.84 -27.18
CA GLY A 530 11.54 -10.09 -27.30
C GLY A 530 12.39 -9.01 -26.67
N ASN A 531 13.68 -9.32 -26.49
CA ASN A 531 14.67 -8.39 -25.97
C ASN A 531 15.32 -7.62 -27.13
N HIS A 532 15.14 -6.30 -27.16
CA HIS A 532 15.57 -5.46 -28.26
C HIS A 532 16.23 -4.16 -27.80
N TYR A 533 17.06 -3.59 -28.67
CA TYR A 533 17.67 -2.29 -28.50
C TYR A 533 16.86 -1.22 -29.24
N LEU A 534 16.36 -0.24 -28.50
CA LEU A 534 15.64 0.92 -29.00
C LEU A 534 16.54 2.15 -28.97
N GLU A 535 16.63 2.87 -30.09
CA GLU A 535 17.18 4.22 -30.14
C GLU A 535 16.14 5.18 -30.74
N ILE A 536 15.86 6.28 -30.05
CA ILE A 536 14.98 7.35 -30.49
C ILE A 536 15.83 8.60 -30.69
N LYS A 537 15.89 9.10 -31.92
CA LYS A 537 16.62 10.32 -32.26
C LYS A 537 15.67 11.51 -32.30
N PHE A 538 16.15 12.66 -31.80
CA PHE A 538 15.44 13.93 -31.75
C PHE A 538 16.18 14.96 -32.63
N PRO A 539 16.01 14.94 -33.97
CA PRO A 539 16.69 15.87 -34.86
C PRO A 539 16.45 17.34 -34.53
N GLU A 540 15.19 17.69 -34.21
CA GLU A 540 14.77 19.08 -33.99
C GLU A 540 14.79 19.50 -32.51
N GLY A 541 14.92 18.54 -31.57
CA GLY A 541 14.79 18.80 -30.13
C GLY A 541 13.38 19.22 -29.71
N GLY A 542 13.25 19.81 -28.52
CA GLY A 542 12.01 20.41 -28.04
C GLY A 542 10.88 19.41 -27.74
N VAL A 543 11.24 18.17 -27.42
CA VAL A 543 10.33 17.13 -26.96
C VAL A 543 10.62 16.82 -25.50
N GLU A 544 9.60 16.93 -24.66
CA GLU A 544 9.59 16.42 -23.29
C GLU A 544 9.17 14.94 -23.33
N VAL A 545 9.97 14.06 -22.75
CA VAL A 545 9.72 12.61 -22.65
C VAL A 545 9.54 12.21 -21.19
N TYR A 546 8.48 11.47 -20.88
CA TYR A 546 8.06 11.23 -19.50
C TYR A 546 8.30 9.79 -19.03
N ALA A 547 7.69 8.81 -19.70
CA ALA A 547 7.79 7.42 -19.31
C ALA A 547 7.60 6.46 -20.50
N PHE A 548 8.39 5.39 -20.49
CA PHE A 548 8.15 4.21 -21.33
C PHE A 548 7.12 3.30 -20.67
N THR A 549 6.15 2.85 -21.45
CA THR A 549 5.17 1.83 -21.06
C THR A 549 5.13 0.71 -22.11
N PHE A 550 4.68 -0.47 -21.70
CA PHE A 550 4.86 -1.69 -22.47
C PHE A 550 3.57 -2.47 -22.64
N GLY A 551 3.54 -3.35 -23.64
CA GLY A 551 2.44 -4.29 -23.90
C GLY A 551 2.96 -5.67 -24.28
#